data_AF-A0A558G8H3-F1
#
_entry.id   AF-A0A558G8H3-F1
#
_cell.length_a   1.000
_cell.length_b   1.000
_cell.length_c   1.000
_cell.angle_alpha   90.00
_cell.angle_beta   90.00
_cell.angle_gamma   90.00
#
_symmetry.space_group_name_H-M   'P 1'
#
loop_
_entity.id
_entity.type
_entity.pdbx_description
1 polymer ?
#
loop_
_entity_poly.entity_id
_entity_poly.type
_entity_poly.pdbx_seq_one_letter_code
_entity_poly.pdbx_strand_id
1 'polypeptide(L)'
;ALLIELISEATDAYNDVSMAIVLSTGFALGTVLISLNAGGLAVGINQYLFGNLSTVSAENAAILLVLFAVIVGTVALTRNQLLYVTFDETAAAVSGISVTWYNRVMVMLTALVVVGAMQIMGVILVAAMLVVPVAGAAQVSRSFSESLLVSVVLAELAVLLGIGASYYGEATAGGVIVLVAVGIYVVAVAVGKMQARAGDDATPELGSIDSREA
;
A
#
# COMPACT_ATOMS: atom_id res chain seq x y z
N ALA A 1 0.83 -10.04 11.68
CA ALA A 1 -0.23 -9.15 12.20
C ALA A 1 -0.54 -9.48 13.65
N LEU A 2 -1.33 -10.53 13.95
CA LEU A 2 -1.75 -10.84 15.32
C LEU A 2 -0.59 -11.00 16.31
N LEU A 3 0.50 -11.70 15.92
CA LEU A 3 1.69 -11.80 16.77
C LEU A 3 2.40 -10.45 17.00
N ILE A 4 2.44 -9.58 15.98
CA ILE A 4 3.06 -8.25 16.10
C ILE A 4 2.27 -7.40 17.08
N GLU A 5 0.94 -7.40 16.92
CA GLU A 5 0.02 -6.65 17.74
C GLU A 5 -0.01 -7.16 19.19
N LEU A 6 -0.05 -8.48 19.39
CA LEU A 6 0.05 -9.07 20.73
C LEU A 6 1.38 -8.72 21.42
N ILE A 7 2.50 -8.72 20.70
CA ILE A 7 3.80 -8.34 21.28
C ILE A 7 3.83 -6.83 21.56
N SER A 8 3.30 -5.99 20.67
CA SER A 8 3.23 -4.54 20.89
C SER A 8 2.39 -4.21 22.13
N GLU A 9 1.20 -4.81 22.25
CA GLU A 9 0.31 -4.62 23.41
C GLU A 9 0.88 -5.17 24.71
N ALA A 10 1.54 -6.34 24.68
CA ALA A 10 2.09 -6.96 25.89
C ALA A 10 3.39 -6.29 26.38
N THR A 11 4.14 -5.64 25.48
CA THR A 11 5.48 -5.11 25.79
C THR A 11 5.53 -3.57 25.78
N ASP A 12 4.40 -2.91 25.50
CA ASP A 12 4.29 -1.46 25.28
C ASP A 12 5.33 -0.93 24.27
N ALA A 13 5.71 -1.81 23.34
CA ALA A 13 6.77 -1.58 22.37
C ALA A 13 6.17 -0.95 21.11
N TYR A 14 6.92 -0.02 20.50
CA TYR A 14 6.61 0.51 19.18
C TYR A 14 6.40 -0.65 18.19
N ASN A 15 5.34 -0.54 17.38
CA ASN A 15 4.97 -1.58 16.41
C ASN A 15 6.13 -1.99 15.48
N ASP A 16 7.07 -1.08 15.21
CA ASP A 16 8.27 -1.33 14.40
C ASP A 16 9.21 -2.36 15.04
N VAL A 17 9.37 -2.33 16.37
CA VAL A 17 10.19 -3.28 17.11
C VAL A 17 9.54 -4.67 17.08
N SER A 18 8.23 -4.72 17.34
CA SER A 18 7.45 -5.96 17.27
C SER A 18 7.46 -6.56 15.86
N MET A 19 7.37 -5.73 14.82
CA MET A 19 7.48 -6.16 13.42
C MET A 19 8.87 -6.75 13.15
N ALA A 20 9.95 -6.07 13.55
CA ALA A 20 11.31 -6.53 13.34
C ALA A 20 11.57 -7.90 14.01
N ILE A 21 11.10 -8.08 15.25
CA ILE A 21 11.24 -9.34 15.99
C ILE A 21 10.49 -10.47 15.30
N VAL A 22 9.20 -10.28 14.97
CA VAL A 22 8.37 -11.31 14.35
C VAL A 22 8.92 -11.70 12.98
N LEU A 23 9.33 -10.73 12.17
CA LEU A 23 9.84 -10.96 10.82
C LEU A 23 11.19 -11.68 10.85
N SER A 24 12.12 -11.23 11.70
CA SER A 24 13.45 -11.86 11.84
C SER A 24 13.34 -13.28 12.37
N THR A 25 12.48 -13.51 13.37
CA THR A 25 12.25 -14.83 13.95
C THR A 25 11.58 -15.77 12.95
N GLY A 26 10.56 -15.29 12.22
CA GLY A 26 9.88 -16.08 11.19
C GLY A 26 10.83 -16.49 10.05
N PHE A 27 11.65 -15.56 9.56
CA PHE A 27 12.66 -15.86 8.53
C PHE A 27 13.74 -16.82 9.03
N ALA A 28 14.27 -16.61 10.24
CA ALA A 28 15.28 -17.47 10.82
C ALA A 28 14.74 -18.89 11.07
N LEU A 29 13.54 -19.01 11.63
CA LEU A 29 12.89 -20.31 11.83
C LEU A 29 12.60 -21.01 10.49
N GLY A 30 12.05 -20.28 9.51
CA GLY A 30 11.77 -20.83 8.19
C GLY A 30 13.03 -21.35 7.49
N THR A 31 14.11 -20.56 7.50
CA THR A 31 15.39 -20.96 6.89
C THR A 31 16.04 -22.14 7.61
N VAL A 32 15.98 -22.21 8.95
CA VAL A 32 16.45 -23.37 9.71
C VAL A 32 15.64 -24.62 9.38
N LEU A 33 14.31 -24.55 9.35
CA LEU A 33 13.45 -25.68 9.02
C LEU A 33 13.68 -26.20 7.59
N ILE A 34 13.87 -25.29 6.62
CA ILE A 34 14.23 -25.65 5.24
C ILE A 34 15.62 -26.27 5.19
N SER A 35 16.60 -25.71 5.90
CA SER A 35 17.97 -26.20 5.92
C SER A 35 18.09 -27.60 6.54
N LEU A 36 17.21 -27.96 7.48
CA LEU A 36 17.16 -29.29 8.08
C LEU A 36 16.54 -30.34 7.14
N ASN A 37 15.76 -29.91 6.14
CA ASN A 37 15.19 -30.78 5.14
C ASN A 37 16.16 -30.88 3.94
N ALA A 38 16.92 -31.97 3.86
CA ALA A 38 18.00 -32.20 2.89
C ALA A 38 17.56 -32.25 1.40
N GLY A 39 16.34 -31.82 1.07
CA GLY A 39 15.74 -31.86 -0.26
C GLY A 39 15.70 -30.51 -0.96
N GLY A 40 16.86 -29.92 -1.25
CA GLY A 40 17.07 -29.08 -2.44
C GLY A 40 16.16 -27.87 -2.69
N LEU A 41 15.44 -27.35 -1.70
CA LEU A 41 14.65 -26.12 -1.82
C LEU A 41 15.58 -24.90 -1.75
N ALA A 42 16.48 -24.78 -2.72
CA ALA A 42 16.92 -23.48 -3.19
C ALA A 42 15.71 -22.85 -3.90
N VAL A 43 14.67 -22.49 -3.13
CA VAL A 43 13.61 -21.62 -3.65
C VAL A 43 14.33 -20.35 -4.03
N GLY A 44 14.50 -20.14 -5.33
CA GLY A 44 15.33 -19.06 -5.85
C GLY A 44 14.85 -17.76 -5.23
N ILE A 45 15.73 -17.09 -4.50
CA ILE A 45 15.46 -15.77 -3.89
C ILE A 45 14.85 -14.84 -4.94
N ASN A 46 15.29 -14.96 -6.20
CA ASN A 46 14.73 -14.27 -7.35
C ASN A 46 13.21 -14.46 -7.54
N GLN A 47 12.66 -15.65 -7.33
CA GLN A 47 11.22 -15.90 -7.42
C GLN A 47 10.44 -15.18 -6.31
N TYR A 48 10.98 -15.11 -5.10
CA TYR A 48 10.37 -14.33 -4.03
C TYR A 48 10.50 -12.81 -4.25
N LEU A 49 11.62 -12.35 -4.82
CA LEU A 49 11.86 -10.93 -5.07
C LEU A 49 11.00 -10.39 -6.23
N PHE A 50 10.95 -11.13 -7.34
CA PHE A 50 10.35 -10.67 -8.62
C PHE A 50 9.02 -11.33 -8.97
N GLY A 51 8.63 -12.39 -8.25
CA GLY A 51 7.42 -13.14 -8.52
C GLY A 51 7.48 -13.90 -9.86
N ASN A 52 6.36 -14.53 -10.20
CA ASN A 52 6.13 -15.08 -11.53
C ASN A 52 4.67 -14.96 -11.91
N LEU A 53 4.33 -13.84 -12.57
CA LEU A 53 2.97 -13.57 -13.03
C LEU A 53 2.51 -14.55 -14.14
N SER A 54 3.44 -15.23 -14.82
CA SER A 54 3.10 -16.12 -15.95
C SER A 54 2.61 -17.50 -15.50
N THR A 55 2.87 -17.90 -14.25
CA THR A 55 2.54 -19.24 -13.72
C THR A 55 1.41 -19.21 -12.70
N VAL A 56 0.54 -18.19 -12.74
CA VAL A 56 -0.60 -18.08 -11.84
C VAL A 56 -1.62 -19.17 -12.17
N SER A 57 -1.90 -20.05 -11.21
CA SER A 57 -2.95 -21.06 -11.33
C SER A 57 -4.35 -20.43 -11.15
N ALA A 58 -5.36 -21.04 -11.78
CA ALA A 58 -6.74 -20.63 -11.61
C ALA A 58 -7.21 -20.73 -10.14
N GLU A 59 -6.69 -21.70 -9.39
CA GLU A 59 -6.94 -21.86 -7.96
C GLU A 59 -6.39 -20.68 -7.16
N ASN A 60 -5.13 -20.29 -7.40
CA ASN A 60 -4.52 -19.15 -6.72
C ASN A 60 -5.27 -17.85 -7.05
N ALA A 61 -5.69 -17.67 -8.31
CA ALA A 61 -6.50 -16.53 -8.71
C ALA A 61 -7.88 -16.50 -8.02
N ALA A 62 -8.55 -17.65 -7.88
CA ALA A 62 -9.83 -17.75 -7.18
C ALA A 62 -9.69 -17.42 -5.69
N ILE A 63 -8.64 -17.92 -5.02
CA ILE A 63 -8.35 -17.60 -3.61
C ILE A 63 -8.14 -16.09 -3.44
N LEU A 64 -7.37 -15.46 -4.33
CA LEU A 64 -7.15 -14.01 -4.29
C LEU A 64 -8.40 -13.20 -4.57
N LEU A 65 -9.27 -13.65 -5.48
CA LEU A 65 -10.54 -12.98 -5.74
C LEU A 65 -11.47 -13.02 -4.53
N VAL A 66 -11.55 -14.16 -3.83
CA VAL A 66 -12.30 -14.27 -2.57
C VAL A 66 -11.69 -13.36 -1.51
N LEU A 67 -10.36 -13.38 -1.36
CA LEU A 67 -9.66 -12.52 -0.40
C LEU A 67 -9.90 -11.03 -0.70
N PHE A 68 -9.81 -10.63 -1.96
CA PHE A 68 -10.13 -9.29 -2.43
C PHE A 68 -11.56 -8.89 -2.06
N ALA A 69 -12.55 -9.74 -2.33
CA ALA A 69 -13.95 -9.47 -2.00
C ALA A 69 -14.17 -9.30 -0.49
N VAL A 70 -13.54 -10.15 0.34
CA VAL A 70 -13.62 -10.06 1.80
C VAL A 70 -12.98 -8.77 2.31
N ILE A 71 -11.80 -8.40 1.80
CA ILE A 71 -11.07 -7.20 2.22
C ILE A 71 -11.82 -5.95 1.80
N VAL A 72 -12.20 -5.83 0.53
CA VAL A 72 -12.96 -4.68 0.03
C VAL A 72 -14.31 -4.58 0.72
N GLY A 73 -15.00 -5.71 0.94
CA GLY A 73 -16.25 -5.75 1.70
C GLY A 73 -16.08 -5.23 3.13
N THR A 74 -15.04 -5.68 3.82
CA THR A 74 -14.74 -5.21 5.19
C THR A 74 -14.43 -3.72 5.21
N VAL A 75 -13.59 -3.23 4.30
CA VAL A 75 -13.24 -1.80 4.18
C VAL A 75 -14.47 -0.97 3.84
N ALA A 76 -15.32 -1.42 2.91
CA ALA A 76 -16.53 -0.70 2.53
C ALA A 76 -17.53 -0.61 3.69
N LEU A 77 -17.73 -1.70 4.44
CA LEU A 77 -18.62 -1.74 5.60
C LEU A 77 -18.11 -0.90 6.78
N THR A 78 -16.79 -0.83 6.97
CA THR A 78 -16.15 -0.11 8.09
C THR A 78 -15.55 1.23 7.70
N ARG A 79 -15.85 1.74 6.49
CA ARG A 79 -15.22 2.93 5.90
C ARG A 79 -15.28 4.14 6.82
N ASN A 80 -16.44 4.42 7.41
CA ASN A 80 -16.62 5.62 8.24
C ASN A 80 -15.81 5.55 9.54
N GLN A 81 -15.74 4.37 10.15
CA GLN A 81 -14.99 4.14 11.39
C GLN A 81 -13.48 4.15 11.12
N LEU A 82 -13.02 3.48 10.07
CA LEU A 82 -11.62 3.51 9.66
C LEU A 82 -11.15 4.93 9.33
N LEU A 83 -11.97 5.70 8.61
CA LEU A 83 -11.68 7.11 8.33
C LEU A 83 -11.59 7.93 9.61
N TYR A 84 -12.57 7.79 10.51
CA TYR A 84 -12.61 8.62 11.69
C TYR A 84 -11.44 8.35 12.63
N VAL A 85 -11.10 7.06 12.84
CA VAL A 85 -9.91 6.66 13.59
C VAL A 85 -8.62 7.19 12.96
N THR A 86 -8.51 7.18 11.62
CA THR A 86 -7.33 7.68 10.92
C THR A 86 -7.17 9.20 11.04
N PHE A 87 -8.28 9.95 11.09
CA PHE A 87 -8.23 11.42 11.17
C PHE A 87 -8.08 11.94 12.60
N ASP A 88 -8.78 11.32 13.57
CA ASP A 88 -8.72 11.72 14.97
C ASP A 88 -9.07 10.53 15.89
N GLU A 89 -8.05 9.84 16.38
CA GLU A 89 -8.20 8.74 17.33
C GLU A 89 -8.85 9.18 18.65
N THR A 90 -8.59 10.41 19.11
CA THR A 90 -9.13 10.90 20.38
C THR A 90 -10.62 11.17 20.26
N ALA A 91 -11.05 11.85 19.19
CA ALA A 91 -12.46 12.09 18.92
C ALA A 91 -13.21 10.79 18.62
N ALA A 92 -12.59 9.83 17.93
CA ALA A 92 -13.15 8.51 17.70
C ALA A 92 -13.41 7.76 19.02
N ALA A 93 -12.43 7.77 19.94
CA ALA A 93 -12.57 7.15 21.26
C ALA A 93 -13.70 7.79 22.09
N VAL A 94 -13.77 9.13 22.09
CA VAL A 94 -14.85 9.88 22.78
C VAL A 94 -16.23 9.60 22.17
N SER A 95 -16.28 9.31 20.87
CA SER A 95 -17.50 8.97 20.15
C SER A 95 -17.96 7.51 20.33
N GLY A 96 -17.28 6.73 21.19
CA GLY A 96 -17.62 5.33 21.48
C GLY A 96 -17.09 4.34 20.45
N ILE A 97 -16.18 4.75 19.56
CA ILE A 97 -15.52 3.85 18.61
C ILE A 97 -14.29 3.24 19.29
N SER A 98 -14.19 1.92 19.23
CA SER A 98 -13.04 1.17 19.75
C SER A 98 -11.82 1.32 18.84
N VAL A 99 -11.04 2.40 19.05
CA VAL A 99 -9.80 2.71 18.29
C VAL A 99 -8.90 1.48 18.14
N THR A 100 -8.61 0.79 19.25
CA THR A 100 -7.78 -0.42 19.26
C THR A 100 -8.31 -1.47 18.28
N TRP A 101 -9.62 -1.75 18.28
CA TRP A 101 -10.23 -2.74 17.39
C TRP A 101 -10.05 -2.39 15.92
N TYR A 102 -10.31 -1.13 15.54
CA TYR A 102 -10.21 -0.69 14.15
C TYR A 102 -8.74 -0.62 13.68
N ASN A 103 -7.80 -0.28 14.56
CA ASN A 103 -6.38 -0.41 14.29
C ASN A 103 -5.98 -1.88 14.04
N ARG A 104 -6.49 -2.84 14.85
CA ARG A 104 -6.29 -4.29 14.61
C ARG A 104 -6.78 -4.72 13.24
N VAL A 105 -8.00 -4.28 12.88
CA VAL A 105 -8.63 -4.58 11.60
C VAL A 105 -7.76 -4.03 10.45
N MET A 106 -7.29 -2.78 10.53
CA MET A 106 -6.42 -2.17 9.52
C MET A 106 -5.13 -2.96 9.32
N VAL A 107 -4.43 -3.30 10.41
CA VAL A 107 -3.19 -4.06 10.38
C VAL A 107 -3.41 -5.47 9.82
N MET A 108 -4.50 -6.13 10.21
CA MET A 108 -4.86 -7.46 9.72
C MET A 108 -5.18 -7.45 8.23
N LEU A 109 -6.03 -6.53 7.77
CA LEU A 109 -6.39 -6.39 6.36
C LEU A 109 -5.15 -6.09 5.51
N THR A 110 -4.31 -5.16 5.95
CA THR A 110 -3.05 -4.82 5.26
C THR A 110 -2.14 -6.04 5.16
N ALA A 111 -1.95 -6.78 6.26
CA ALA A 111 -1.13 -8.00 6.24
C ALA A 111 -1.70 -9.07 5.28
N LEU A 112 -3.02 -9.25 5.24
CA LEU A 112 -3.65 -10.20 4.31
C LEU A 112 -3.41 -9.80 2.85
N VAL A 113 -3.55 -8.51 2.50
CA VAL A 113 -3.23 -8.00 1.16
C VAL A 113 -1.77 -8.29 0.82
N VAL A 114 -0.84 -7.90 1.69
CA VAL A 114 0.60 -8.02 1.45
C VAL A 114 1.02 -9.48 1.26
N VAL A 115 0.61 -10.36 2.17
CA VAL A 115 0.97 -11.78 2.14
C VAL A 115 0.35 -12.47 0.94
N GLY A 116 -0.93 -12.21 0.65
CA GLY A 116 -1.61 -12.80 -0.51
C GLY A 116 -0.98 -12.35 -1.83
N ALA A 117 -0.69 -11.06 -1.98
CA ALA A 117 -0.14 -10.51 -3.22
C ALA A 117 1.31 -10.95 -3.45
N MET A 118 2.12 -11.10 -2.40
CA MET A 118 3.54 -11.44 -2.50
C MET A 118 3.77 -12.81 -3.15
N GLN A 119 2.84 -13.76 -2.99
CA GLN A 119 3.00 -15.10 -3.54
C GLN A 119 3.00 -15.13 -5.08
N ILE A 120 2.39 -14.13 -5.72
CA ILE A 120 2.32 -14.02 -7.19
C ILE A 120 3.28 -12.94 -7.69
N MET A 121 3.18 -11.76 -7.09
CA MET A 121 3.87 -10.56 -7.58
C MET A 121 5.33 -10.48 -7.14
N GLY A 122 5.70 -11.16 -6.06
CA GLY A 122 6.98 -10.99 -5.39
C GLY A 122 7.04 -9.75 -4.49
N VAL A 123 8.04 -9.72 -3.62
CA VAL A 123 8.19 -8.72 -2.55
C VAL A 123 8.39 -7.30 -3.11
N ILE A 124 9.21 -7.16 -4.15
CA ILE A 124 9.60 -5.83 -4.68
C ILE A 124 8.40 -5.14 -5.32
N LEU A 125 7.65 -5.88 -6.14
CA LEU A 125 6.47 -5.35 -6.82
C LEU A 125 5.38 -4.98 -5.80
N VAL A 126 5.15 -5.80 -4.77
CA VAL A 126 4.20 -5.48 -3.69
C VAL A 126 4.60 -4.19 -2.98
N ALA A 127 5.87 -4.06 -2.56
CA ALA A 127 6.34 -2.88 -1.85
C ALA A 127 6.15 -1.60 -2.67
N ALA A 128 6.47 -1.65 -3.97
CA ALA A 128 6.27 -0.52 -4.87
C ALA A 128 4.79 -0.18 -5.06
N MET A 129 3.93 -1.19 -5.27
CA MET A 129 2.50 -0.97 -5.53
C MET A 129 1.73 -0.46 -4.32
N LEU A 130 2.18 -0.75 -3.10
CA LEU A 130 1.56 -0.20 -1.89
C LEU A 130 1.80 1.31 -1.74
N VAL A 131 2.94 1.81 -2.24
CA VAL A 131 3.39 3.18 -1.94
C VAL A 131 3.26 4.10 -3.15
N VAL A 132 3.76 3.69 -4.31
CA VAL A 132 3.95 4.55 -5.49
C VAL A 132 2.64 5.09 -6.06
N PRO A 133 1.61 4.26 -6.40
CA PRO A 133 0.36 4.78 -6.95
C PRO A 133 -0.42 5.62 -5.94
N VAL A 134 -0.35 5.28 -4.64
CA VAL A 134 -0.98 6.04 -3.56
C VAL A 134 -0.32 7.41 -3.41
N ALA A 135 1.01 7.46 -3.38
CA ALA A 135 1.77 8.70 -3.32
C ALA A 135 1.52 9.58 -4.56
N GLY A 136 1.37 8.97 -5.74
CA GLY A 136 1.06 9.67 -6.98
C GLY A 136 -0.34 10.27 -6.96
N ALA A 137 -1.34 9.48 -6.53
CA ALA A 137 -2.72 9.95 -6.39
C ALA A 137 -2.85 11.13 -5.42
N ALA A 138 -2.11 11.09 -4.31
CA ALA A 138 -2.10 12.17 -3.32
C ALA A 138 -1.59 13.51 -3.89
N GLN A 139 -0.81 13.52 -4.97
CA GLN A 139 -0.32 14.77 -5.59
C GLN A 139 -1.40 15.50 -6.41
N VAL A 140 -2.39 14.76 -6.91
CA VAL A 140 -3.41 15.28 -7.84
C VAL A 140 -4.81 15.30 -7.25
N SER A 141 -5.03 14.61 -6.14
CA SER A 141 -6.35 14.50 -5.51
C SER A 141 -6.60 15.62 -4.51
N ARG A 142 -7.85 16.09 -4.42
CA ARG A 142 -8.29 17.16 -3.51
C ARG A 142 -9.05 16.65 -2.30
N SER A 143 -9.41 15.36 -2.30
CA SER A 143 -10.08 14.70 -1.17
C SER A 143 -9.57 13.28 -0.96
N PHE A 144 -9.78 12.73 0.25
CA PHE A 144 -9.40 11.35 0.58
C PHE A 144 -10.07 10.33 -0.35
N SER A 145 -11.37 10.51 -0.63
CA SER A 145 -12.12 9.57 -1.46
C SER A 145 -11.67 9.62 -2.93
N GLU A 146 -11.33 10.80 -3.41
CA GLU A 146 -10.71 10.98 -4.72
C GLU A 146 -9.33 10.32 -4.77
N SER A 147 -8.48 10.51 -3.75
CA SER A 147 -7.16 9.87 -3.68
C SER A 147 -7.24 8.36 -3.69
N LEU A 148 -8.25 7.78 -3.01
CA LEU A 148 -8.49 6.35 -3.03
C LEU A 148 -8.82 5.87 -4.45
N LEU A 149 -9.75 6.53 -5.14
CA LEU A 149 -10.18 6.12 -6.48
C LEU A 149 -9.06 6.34 -7.53
N VAL A 150 -8.38 7.49 -7.47
CA VAL A 150 -7.24 7.81 -8.35
C VAL A 150 -6.10 6.83 -8.13
N SER A 151 -5.77 6.46 -6.88
CA SER A 151 -4.70 5.48 -6.63
C SER A 151 -4.97 4.12 -7.26
N VAL A 152 -6.22 3.64 -7.20
CA VAL A 152 -6.64 2.39 -7.87
C VAL A 152 -6.45 2.50 -9.38
N VAL A 153 -6.90 3.60 -9.98
CA VAL A 153 -6.74 3.83 -11.43
C VAL A 153 -5.26 3.89 -11.84
N LEU A 154 -4.42 4.61 -11.07
CA LEU A 154 -2.99 4.70 -11.36
C LEU A 154 -2.29 3.33 -11.21
N ALA A 155 -2.67 2.54 -10.20
CA ALA A 155 -2.14 1.18 -10.02
C ALA A 155 -2.52 0.26 -11.18
N GLU A 156 -3.80 0.25 -11.58
CA GLU A 156 -4.29 -0.53 -12.73
C GLU A 156 -3.57 -0.12 -14.03
N LEU A 157 -3.43 1.18 -14.28
CA LEU A 157 -2.68 1.68 -15.44
C LEU A 157 -1.23 1.23 -15.41
N ALA A 158 -0.57 1.28 -14.24
CA ALA A 158 0.81 0.84 -14.11
C ALA A 158 0.98 -0.66 -14.38
N VAL A 159 0.04 -1.48 -13.91
CA VAL A 159 0.04 -2.93 -14.14
C VAL A 159 -0.22 -3.25 -15.61
N LEU A 160 -1.26 -2.66 -16.23
CA LEU A 160 -1.61 -2.93 -17.62
C LEU A 160 -0.50 -2.48 -18.59
N LEU A 161 0.02 -1.26 -18.42
CA LEU A 161 1.12 -0.75 -19.23
C LEU A 161 2.42 -1.51 -18.96
N GLY A 162 2.68 -1.88 -17.70
CA GLY A 162 3.85 -2.64 -17.31
C GLY A 162 3.87 -4.05 -17.88
N ILE A 163 2.75 -4.76 -17.84
CA ILE A 163 2.60 -6.08 -18.47
C ILE A 163 2.78 -5.96 -19.99
N GLY A 164 2.11 -5.00 -20.62
CA GLY A 164 2.24 -4.75 -22.06
C GLY A 164 3.68 -4.48 -22.46
N ALA A 165 4.36 -3.57 -21.76
CA ALA A 165 5.77 -3.25 -22.01
C ALA A 165 6.70 -4.44 -21.74
N SER A 166 6.45 -5.24 -20.69
CA SER A 166 7.26 -6.43 -20.40
C SER A 166 7.12 -7.51 -21.46
N TYR A 167 5.94 -7.64 -22.07
CA TYR A 167 5.67 -8.61 -23.11
C TYR A 167 6.48 -8.30 -24.38
N TYR A 168 6.53 -7.04 -24.81
CA TYR A 168 7.31 -6.63 -25.98
C TYR A 168 8.81 -6.51 -25.72
N GLY A 169 9.21 -6.20 -24.48
CA GLY A 169 10.60 -6.00 -24.10
C GLY A 169 11.34 -7.26 -23.62
N GLU A 170 10.69 -8.43 -23.60
CA GLU A 170 11.21 -9.70 -23.06
C GLU A 170 11.83 -9.56 -21.65
N ALA A 171 11.30 -8.64 -20.85
CA ALA A 171 11.84 -8.26 -19.54
C ALA A 171 10.99 -8.83 -18.40
N THR A 172 11.53 -8.84 -17.18
CA THR A 172 10.80 -9.33 -16.00
C THR A 172 9.62 -8.40 -15.68
N ALA A 173 8.40 -8.94 -15.77
CA ALA A 173 7.15 -8.18 -15.57
C ALA A 173 7.16 -7.37 -14.27
N GLY A 174 7.60 -7.97 -13.16
CA GLY A 174 7.69 -7.29 -11.87
C GLY A 174 8.53 -6.00 -11.91
N GLY A 175 9.72 -6.04 -12.51
CA GLY A 175 10.58 -4.86 -12.62
C GLY A 175 10.01 -3.78 -13.54
N VAL A 176 9.49 -4.17 -14.69
CA VAL A 176 8.90 -3.23 -15.66
C VAL A 176 7.69 -2.52 -15.08
N ILE A 177 6.81 -3.25 -14.40
CA ILE A 177 5.63 -2.67 -13.74
C ILE A 177 6.04 -1.62 -12.70
N VAL A 178 7.09 -1.87 -11.90
CA VAL A 178 7.61 -0.88 -10.94
C VAL A 178 8.12 0.38 -11.64
N LEU A 179 8.90 0.23 -12.72
CA LEU A 179 9.42 1.37 -13.47
C LEU A 179 8.30 2.21 -14.09
N VAL A 180 7.26 1.56 -14.62
CA VAL A 180 6.07 2.24 -15.15
C VAL A 180 5.32 2.97 -14.04
N ALA A 181 5.11 2.34 -12.88
CA ALA A 181 4.47 2.98 -11.72
C ALA A 181 5.24 4.23 -11.27
N VAL A 182 6.58 4.15 -11.21
CA VAL A 182 7.43 5.31 -10.89
C VAL A 182 7.33 6.39 -11.95
N GLY A 183 7.28 6.03 -13.24
CA GLY A 183 7.05 6.97 -14.33
C GLY A 183 5.72 7.72 -14.18
N ILE A 184 4.64 6.99 -13.89
CA ILE A 184 3.32 7.56 -13.60
C ILE A 184 3.36 8.49 -12.39
N TYR A 185 4.04 8.09 -11.31
CA TYR A 185 4.23 8.92 -10.13
C TYR A 185 4.94 10.25 -10.44
N VAL A 186 6.03 10.21 -11.22
CA VAL A 186 6.78 11.42 -11.62
C VAL A 186 5.88 12.36 -12.42
N VAL A 187 5.07 11.83 -13.33
CA VAL A 187 4.08 12.62 -14.07
C VAL A 187 3.03 13.23 -13.14
N ALA A 188 2.49 12.44 -12.19
CA ALA A 188 1.51 12.93 -11.22
C ALA A 188 2.07 14.06 -10.35
N VAL A 189 3.34 13.97 -9.91
CA VAL A 189 4.03 15.05 -9.19
C VAL A 189 4.15 16.32 -10.04
N ALA A 190 4.54 16.18 -11.32
CA ALA A 190 4.67 17.32 -12.23
C ALA A 190 3.32 18.02 -12.44
N VAL A 191 2.25 17.25 -12.64
CA VAL A 191 0.89 17.78 -12.78
C VAL A 191 0.41 18.45 -11.49
N GLY A 192 0.62 17.82 -10.33
CA GLY A 192 0.25 18.39 -9.03
C GLY A 192 0.91 19.76 -8.79
N LYS A 193 2.20 19.90 -9.11
CA LYS A 193 2.91 21.19 -9.01
C LYS A 193 2.36 22.26 -9.96
N MET A 194 1.95 21.88 -11.17
CA MET A 194 1.33 22.82 -12.12
C MET A 194 -0.03 23.31 -11.62
N GLN A 195 -0.84 22.42 -11.03
CA GLN A 195 -2.14 22.79 -10.47
C GLN A 195 -2.03 23.70 -9.25
N ALA A 196 -1.04 23.47 -8.39
CA ALA A 196 -0.79 24.34 -7.23
C ALA A 196 -0.41 25.76 -7.66
N ARG A 197 0.43 25.91 -8.69
CA ARG A 197 0.81 27.23 -9.23
C ARG A 197 -0.36 27.97 -9.88
N ALA A 198 -1.22 27.26 -10.62
CA ALA A 198 -2.39 27.87 -11.23
C ALA A 198 -3.47 28.31 -10.20
N GLY A 199 -3.43 27.77 -8.97
CA GLY A 199 -4.31 28.17 -7.88
C GLY A 199 -3.89 29.48 -7.20
N ASP A 200 -2.58 29.76 -7.14
CA ASP A 200 -2.05 31.00 -6.55
C ASP A 200 -2.35 32.23 -7.42
N ASP A 201 -2.28 32.09 -8.75
CA ASP A 201 -2.58 33.18 -9.71
C ASP A 201 -4.06 33.63 -9.70
N ALA A 202 -4.95 32.85 -9.06
CA ALA A 202 -6.38 33.15 -8.99
C ALA A 202 -6.78 33.95 -7.74
N THR A 203 -5.84 34.26 -6.84
CA THR A 203 -6.12 35.11 -5.67
C THR A 203 -5.96 36.58 -6.10
N PRO A 204 -7.04 37.37 -6.26
CA PRO A 204 -6.87 38.80 -6.53
C PRO A 204 -6.12 39.38 -5.32
N GLU A 205 -5.00 40.06 -5.57
CA GLU A 205 -4.27 40.79 -4.54
C GLU A 205 -5.26 41.68 -3.80
N LEU A 206 -5.66 41.26 -2.59
CA LEU A 206 -6.45 42.10 -1.71
C LEU A 206 -5.54 43.25 -1.33
N GLY A 207 -5.75 44.38 -2.01
CA GLY A 207 -5.03 45.63 -1.79
C GLY A 207 -4.91 45.87 -0.30
N SER A 208 -3.67 45.90 0.18
CA SER A 208 -3.35 46.33 1.53
C SER A 208 -4.00 47.68 1.75
N ILE A 209 -5.03 47.74 2.60
CA ILE A 209 -5.55 49.00 3.10
C ILE A 209 -4.42 49.58 3.93
N ASP A 210 -3.73 50.57 3.36
CA ASP A 210 -2.72 51.37 4.03
C ASP A 210 -3.39 52.04 5.22
N SER A 211 -3.07 51.58 6.43
CA SER A 211 -3.56 52.16 7.68
C SER A 211 -2.80 53.42 8.08
N ARG A 212 -2.14 54.08 7.12
CA ARG A 212 -1.64 55.44 7.27
C ARG A 212 -2.62 56.41 6.64
N GLU A 213 -3.64 56.80 7.40
CA GLU A 213 -4.09 58.20 7.47
C GLU A 213 -5.24 58.34 8.49
N ALA A 214 -5.12 59.41 9.29
CA ALA A 214 -6.02 59.94 10.32
C ALA A 214 -5.87 59.40 11.75
#